data_AF-A0A7V2JGH0-F1
#
_entry.id   AF-A0A7V2JGH0-F1
#
_cell.length_a   1.000
_cell.length_b   1.000
_cell.length_c   1.000
_cell.angle_alpha   90.00
_cell.angle_beta   90.00
_cell.angle_gamma   90.00
#
_symmetry.space_group_name_H-M   'P 1'
#
loop_
_entity.id
_entity.type
_entity.pdbx_description
1 polymer ?
#
loop_
_entity_poly.entity_id
_entity_poly.type
_entity_poly.pdbx_seq_one_letter_code
_entity_poly.pdbx_strand_id
1 'polypeptide(L)'
;MARREMQGDDWVIRIEQYHDWWFDNAVEFLGHLLERLGVDVVWDGGISFEPLDEDEVERLVEEIERLIEVKLKYPKESDETGVIEKKWRVYLPLTASNKRGDYKYKYLSGFLGKEPKLKKDIITLLLSDQLNGQKKKKICEICSKSTVLGLIDVTQGVYPVSNNNLESLNGVRSMKTSFKSCLLCNFLGYIEWLDRGIPFTWYMDKRGNSKTDYAYYLFPKIENIQDMHQFKKRLRDDILNEKKYSNVVPISNIKKERYLTDEYSLLLLLFEKMNENIKNLEKWDDLVCDEWAKLLIKKGELRYSYLEEIHIPQIERFKKIFEELLPYSDFVSHSFASPLKEGASKEIIQRLTKEDQYLMSKGIIMDDFKTFSKAFQIRQNCRLSTPKDALDYLIYTWRCKDGTI
;
A
#
# COMPACT_ATOMS: atom_id res chain seq x y z
N MET A 1 13.13 -20.70 29.05
CA MET A 1 13.86 -21.98 28.90
C MET A 1 13.85 -22.32 27.42
N ALA A 2 15.00 -22.22 26.73
CA ALA A 2 15.10 -22.59 25.32
C ALA A 2 15.41 -24.09 25.23
N ARG A 3 14.50 -24.86 24.62
CA ARG A 3 14.82 -26.21 24.16
C ARG A 3 15.64 -26.08 22.88
N ARG A 4 16.85 -26.62 22.91
CA ARG A 4 17.60 -27.00 21.72
C ARG A 4 16.97 -28.27 21.19
N GLU A 5 16.38 -28.22 20.01
CA GLU A 5 16.33 -29.39 19.15
C GLU A 5 17.33 -29.11 18.03
N MET A 6 18.44 -29.87 18.06
CA MET A 6 19.37 -29.96 16.94
C MET A 6 18.72 -30.84 15.88
N GLN A 7 18.38 -30.27 14.74
CA GLN A 7 18.17 -30.98 13.48
C GLN A 7 19.06 -30.32 12.43
N GLY A 8 20.05 -31.06 11.93
CA GLY A 8 20.82 -30.78 10.70
C GLY A 8 21.65 -29.49 10.65
N ASP A 9 22.94 -29.60 10.31
CA ASP A 9 23.83 -28.46 10.06
C ASP A 9 23.54 -27.75 8.72
N ASP A 10 22.32 -27.23 8.54
CA ASP A 10 22.06 -26.19 7.53
C ASP A 10 21.78 -24.89 8.28
N TRP A 11 22.63 -23.90 8.05
CA TRP A 11 22.51 -22.58 8.67
C TRP A 11 21.33 -21.88 8.00
N VAL A 12 20.21 -21.73 8.71
CA VAL A 12 19.00 -21.09 8.16
C VAL A 12 18.77 -19.76 8.88
N ILE A 13 18.64 -18.68 8.10
CA ILE A 13 18.18 -17.38 8.59
C ILE A 13 16.66 -17.42 8.69
N ARG A 14 16.13 -17.00 9.84
CA ARG A 14 14.68 -16.95 10.09
C ARG A 14 14.21 -15.57 10.51
N ILE A 15 13.26 -15.02 9.76
CA ILE A 15 12.57 -13.77 10.06
C ILE A 15 11.10 -14.09 10.31
N GLU A 16 10.72 -14.13 11.58
CA GLU A 16 9.33 -14.36 11.99
C GLU A 16 8.41 -13.25 11.50
N GLN A 17 7.14 -13.61 11.33
CA GLN A 17 6.03 -12.69 11.23
C GLN A 17 5.89 -11.84 12.51
N TYR A 18 5.40 -10.61 12.35
CA TYR A 18 5.27 -9.61 13.40
C TYR A 18 3.83 -9.48 13.91
N HIS A 19 2.84 -10.02 13.18
CA HIS A 19 1.41 -9.83 13.43
C HIS A 19 1.03 -8.36 13.41
N ASP A 20 1.64 -7.63 12.48
CA ASP A 20 1.43 -6.22 12.19
C ASP A 20 1.35 -6.06 10.67
N TRP A 21 0.26 -5.45 10.19
CA TRP A 21 -0.01 -5.33 8.75
C TRP A 21 1.13 -4.70 7.96
N TRP A 22 1.88 -3.77 8.55
CA TRP A 22 3.00 -3.10 7.86
C TRP A 22 4.22 -4.01 7.80
N PHE A 23 4.63 -4.56 8.94
CA PHE A 23 5.82 -5.40 9.00
C PHE A 23 5.61 -6.78 8.37
N ASP A 24 4.42 -7.33 8.42
CA ASP A 24 4.12 -8.62 7.78
C ASP A 24 4.16 -8.48 6.26
N ASN A 25 3.59 -7.40 5.71
CA ASN A 25 3.74 -7.08 4.29
C ASN A 25 5.22 -6.87 3.91
N ALA A 26 6.01 -6.23 4.78
CA ALA A 26 7.44 -6.02 4.57
C ALA A 26 8.26 -7.32 4.57
N VAL A 27 7.94 -8.24 5.48
CA VAL A 27 8.56 -9.56 5.55
C VAL A 27 8.21 -10.35 4.29
N GLU A 28 6.96 -10.32 3.85
CA GLU A 28 6.57 -10.94 2.57
C GLU A 28 7.28 -10.30 1.39
N PHE A 29 7.40 -8.99 1.36
CA PHE A 29 8.08 -8.34 0.26
C PHE A 29 9.57 -8.69 0.22
N LEU A 30 10.24 -8.80 1.37
CA LEU A 30 11.62 -9.30 1.43
C LEU A 30 11.73 -10.74 0.88
N GLY A 31 10.87 -11.65 1.32
CA GLY A 31 10.86 -13.03 0.83
C GLY A 31 10.65 -13.09 -0.69
N HIS A 32 9.72 -12.30 -1.22
CA HIS A 32 9.50 -12.18 -2.66
C HIS A 32 10.72 -11.63 -3.41
N LEU A 33 11.43 -10.65 -2.84
CA LEU A 33 12.66 -10.14 -3.44
C LEU A 33 13.71 -11.25 -3.51
N LEU A 34 13.90 -12.02 -2.43
CA LEU A 34 14.84 -13.14 -2.37
C LEU A 34 14.52 -14.21 -3.42
N GLU A 35 13.25 -14.64 -3.52
CA GLU A 35 12.82 -15.61 -4.54
C GLU A 35 13.12 -15.13 -5.97
N ARG A 36 12.92 -13.84 -6.25
CA ARG A 36 13.22 -13.26 -7.57
C ARG A 36 14.70 -13.28 -7.93
N LEU A 37 15.57 -13.43 -6.94
CA LEU A 37 17.02 -13.57 -7.11
C LEU A 37 17.45 -15.04 -7.22
N GLY A 38 16.50 -15.99 -7.08
CA GLY A 38 16.75 -17.42 -7.11
C GLY A 38 17.07 -18.05 -5.76
N VAL A 39 16.87 -17.30 -4.66
CA VAL A 39 17.03 -17.83 -3.29
C VAL A 39 15.81 -18.68 -2.95
N ASP A 40 16.03 -19.86 -2.37
CA ASP A 40 14.93 -20.70 -1.88
C ASP A 40 14.40 -20.14 -0.56
N VAL A 41 13.11 -19.81 -0.53
CA VAL A 41 12.45 -19.17 0.62
C VAL A 41 11.31 -20.07 1.11
N VAL A 42 11.39 -20.44 2.39
CA VAL A 42 10.34 -21.19 3.08
C VAL A 42 9.40 -20.22 3.79
N TRP A 43 8.10 -20.34 3.50
CA TRP A 43 7.02 -19.49 4.01
C TRP A 43 6.29 -20.17 5.18
N ASP A 44 6.84 -20.11 6.40
CA ASP A 44 6.24 -20.71 7.60
C ASP A 44 6.41 -19.81 8.83
N GLY A 45 5.30 -19.23 9.31
CA GLY A 45 5.29 -18.28 10.44
C GLY A 45 6.18 -17.05 10.24
N GLY A 46 6.55 -16.76 8.99
CA GLY A 46 7.59 -15.81 8.59
C GLY A 46 8.27 -16.27 7.30
N ILE A 47 9.51 -15.85 7.09
CA ILE A 47 10.38 -16.36 6.01
C ILE A 47 11.62 -17.02 6.60
N SER A 48 12.06 -18.11 5.98
CA SER A 48 13.33 -18.77 6.26
C SER A 48 14.10 -19.05 4.97
N PHE A 49 15.42 -18.84 4.97
CA PHE A 49 16.27 -18.99 3.79
C PHE A 49 17.75 -19.19 4.21
N GLU A 50 18.58 -19.67 3.30
CA GLU A 50 20.02 -19.84 3.53
C GLU A 50 20.77 -18.49 3.53
N PRO A 51 21.92 -18.37 4.22
CA PRO A 51 22.78 -17.21 4.17
C PRO A 51 23.16 -16.83 2.74
N LEU A 52 22.94 -15.55 2.41
CA LEU A 52 23.24 -15.03 1.09
C LEU A 52 24.74 -14.95 0.84
N ASP A 53 25.17 -15.35 -0.35
CA ASP A 53 26.53 -15.09 -0.83
C ASP A 53 26.72 -13.62 -1.28
N GLU A 54 27.95 -13.26 -1.64
CA GLU A 54 28.27 -11.87 -2.04
C GLU A 54 27.52 -11.44 -3.32
N ASP A 55 27.31 -12.36 -4.25
CA ASP A 55 26.63 -12.10 -5.52
C ASP A 55 25.12 -11.93 -5.31
N GLU A 56 24.52 -12.73 -4.44
CA GLU A 56 23.12 -12.59 -4.01
C GLU A 56 22.86 -11.27 -3.29
N VAL A 57 23.76 -10.88 -2.37
CA VAL A 57 23.70 -9.58 -1.70
C VAL A 57 23.81 -8.44 -2.71
N GLU A 58 24.72 -8.54 -3.68
CA GLU A 58 24.87 -7.53 -4.74
C GLU A 58 23.59 -7.40 -5.57
N ARG A 59 23.03 -8.51 -6.05
CA ARG A 59 21.79 -8.49 -6.85
C ARG A 59 20.60 -7.96 -6.04
N LEU A 60 20.54 -8.22 -4.73
CA LEU A 60 19.52 -7.64 -3.85
C LEU A 60 19.65 -6.12 -3.74
N VAL A 61 20.88 -5.61 -3.55
CA VAL A 61 21.13 -4.16 -3.52
C VAL A 61 20.74 -3.51 -4.85
N GLU A 62 21.09 -4.11 -5.98
CA GLU A 62 20.75 -3.61 -7.32
C GLU A 62 19.24 -3.55 -7.53
N GLU A 63 18.51 -4.59 -7.15
CA GLU A 63 17.06 -4.63 -7.29
C GLU A 63 16.37 -3.58 -6.39
N ILE A 64 16.85 -3.40 -5.16
CA ILE A 64 16.37 -2.33 -4.26
C ILE A 64 16.58 -0.95 -4.89
N GLU A 65 17.76 -0.67 -5.45
CA GLU A 65 18.04 0.61 -6.10
C GLU A 65 17.20 0.83 -7.36
N ARG A 66 17.00 -0.22 -8.17
CA ARG A 66 16.10 -0.18 -9.33
C ARG A 66 14.68 0.18 -8.89
N LEU A 67 14.18 -0.45 -7.84
CA LEU A 67 12.85 -0.17 -7.30
C LEU A 67 12.75 1.23 -6.73
N ILE A 68 13.77 1.76 -6.06
CA ILE A 68 13.80 3.16 -5.60
C ILE A 68 13.59 4.13 -6.79
N GLU A 69 14.25 3.91 -7.92
CA GLU A 69 14.10 4.76 -9.11
C GLU A 69 12.68 4.72 -9.69
N VAL A 70 12.02 3.56 -9.66
CA VAL A 70 10.71 3.37 -10.27
C VAL A 70 9.57 3.76 -9.32
N LYS A 71 9.65 3.32 -8.07
CA LYS A 71 8.57 3.45 -7.09
C LYS A 71 8.58 4.79 -6.38
N LEU A 72 9.74 5.36 -6.11
CA LEU A 72 9.84 6.52 -5.22
C LEU A 72 10.08 7.84 -5.95
N LYS A 73 10.48 7.76 -7.22
CA LYS A 73 10.73 8.93 -8.07
C LYS A 73 9.70 9.02 -9.19
N TYR A 74 9.46 10.23 -9.67
CA TYR A 74 8.63 10.50 -10.83
C TYR A 74 9.24 11.63 -11.68
N PRO A 75 9.09 11.57 -13.00
CA PRO A 75 9.44 12.70 -13.87
C PRO A 75 8.42 13.83 -13.67
N LYS A 76 8.90 15.03 -13.34
CA LYS A 76 8.12 16.28 -13.32
C LYS A 76 8.76 17.25 -14.29
N GLU A 77 7.99 17.73 -15.25
CA GLU A 77 8.41 18.85 -16.09
C GLU A 77 8.52 20.12 -15.23
N SER A 78 9.63 20.84 -15.36
CA SER A 78 9.84 22.12 -14.69
C SER A 78 8.95 23.18 -15.32
N ASP A 79 8.15 23.85 -14.50
CA ASP A 79 7.26 24.93 -14.93
C ASP A 79 8.03 26.13 -15.53
N GLU A 80 9.32 26.28 -15.17
CA GLU A 80 10.18 27.39 -15.59
C GLU A 80 11.00 27.07 -16.85
N THR A 81 11.42 25.82 -17.03
CA THR A 81 12.40 25.46 -18.07
C THR A 81 11.89 24.44 -19.09
N GLY A 82 10.74 23.80 -18.85
CA GLY A 82 10.23 22.70 -19.69
C GLY A 82 11.08 21.42 -19.63
N VAL A 83 12.12 21.38 -18.79
CA VAL A 83 12.99 20.22 -18.64
C VAL A 83 12.33 19.19 -17.72
N ILE A 84 12.37 17.92 -18.12
CA ILE A 84 11.89 16.81 -17.28
C ILE A 84 12.93 16.53 -16.19
N GLU A 85 12.59 16.85 -14.95
CA GLU A 85 13.39 16.54 -13.77
C GLU A 85 12.84 15.30 -13.05
N LYS A 86 13.72 14.45 -12.51
CA LYS A 86 13.30 13.39 -11.57
C LYS A 86 13.08 13.99 -10.18
N LYS A 87 11.86 13.88 -9.65
CA LYS A 87 11.51 14.32 -8.28
C LYS A 87 11.11 13.14 -7.41
N TRP A 88 11.40 13.25 -6.12
CA TRP A 88 10.91 12.32 -5.11
C TRP A 88 9.42 12.52 -4.90
N ARG A 89 8.67 11.43 -4.71
CA ARG A 89 7.28 11.48 -4.27
C ARG A 89 7.21 12.17 -2.91
N VAL A 90 6.40 13.23 -2.82
CA VAL A 90 6.44 14.23 -1.73
C VAL A 90 5.87 13.69 -0.40
N TYR A 91 5.25 12.51 -0.42
CA TYR A 91 4.61 11.86 0.72
C TYR A 91 5.49 10.80 1.39
N LEU A 92 6.71 10.58 0.90
CA LEU A 92 7.65 9.68 1.55
C LEU A 92 8.02 10.26 2.92
N PRO A 93 7.79 9.53 4.02
CA PRO A 93 8.00 10.08 5.33
C PRO A 93 9.48 10.42 5.52
N LEU A 94 9.73 11.70 5.75
CA LEU A 94 11.05 12.31 5.71
C LEU A 94 11.78 12.03 7.02
N THR A 95 13.01 11.52 6.96
CA THR A 95 13.92 11.60 8.11
C THR A 95 14.27 13.06 8.31
N ALA A 96 13.80 13.68 9.40
CA ALA A 96 14.20 15.04 9.74
C ALA A 96 15.73 15.07 9.96
N SER A 97 16.47 15.79 9.11
CA SER A 97 17.84 16.18 9.43
C SER A 97 17.84 17.60 10.01
N ASN A 98 18.53 17.74 11.14
CA ASN A 98 18.52 18.88 12.05
C ASN A 98 18.63 20.29 11.43
N LYS A 99 17.99 21.22 12.16
CA LYS A 99 18.13 22.69 12.18
C LYS A 99 17.85 23.43 10.87
N ARG A 100 16.76 24.22 10.91
CA ARG A 100 16.31 25.23 9.92
C ARG A 100 15.68 24.65 8.65
N GLY A 101 14.46 24.12 8.75
CA GLY A 101 13.50 24.07 7.63
C GLY A 101 13.84 23.20 6.41
N ASP A 102 15.08 22.71 6.28
CA ASP A 102 15.52 21.89 5.15
C ASP A 102 15.33 20.41 5.46
N TYR A 103 14.17 19.87 5.06
CA TYR A 103 13.97 18.43 5.01
C TYR A 103 14.84 17.83 3.90
N LYS A 104 16.02 17.31 4.22
CA LYS A 104 16.81 16.54 3.26
C LYS A 104 16.23 15.12 3.13
N TYR A 105 15.73 14.81 1.93
CA TYR A 105 15.28 13.48 1.50
C TYR A 105 16.41 12.45 1.67
N LYS A 106 16.43 11.75 2.80
CA LYS A 106 17.26 10.57 3.00
C LYS A 106 16.33 9.38 3.12
N TYR A 107 15.95 8.85 1.96
CA TYR A 107 15.25 7.56 1.87
C TYR A 107 16.22 6.42 2.20
N LEU A 108 15.93 5.15 1.88
CA LEU A 108 16.86 4.01 2.03
C LEU A 108 18.36 4.33 1.82
N SER A 109 18.71 5.23 0.89
CA SER A 109 20.09 5.73 0.67
C SER A 109 20.75 6.43 1.88
N GLY A 110 19.98 6.87 2.88
CA GLY A 110 20.46 7.33 4.17
C GLY A 110 20.63 6.21 5.20
N PHE A 111 19.85 5.12 5.09
CA PHE A 111 19.91 3.95 5.96
C PHE A 111 20.96 2.93 5.47
N LEU A 112 20.89 2.49 4.21
CA LEU A 112 21.89 1.64 3.56
C LEU A 112 23.17 2.41 3.18
N GLY A 113 23.17 3.73 3.32
CA GLY A 113 24.28 4.58 2.90
C GLY A 113 24.32 4.84 1.39
N LYS A 114 25.21 5.75 0.98
CA LYS A 114 25.33 6.17 -0.43
C LYS A 114 26.25 5.26 -1.25
N GLU A 115 27.24 4.65 -0.58
CA GLU A 115 28.28 3.88 -1.23
C GLU A 115 27.87 2.41 -1.39
N PRO A 116 28.03 1.79 -2.57
CA PRO A 116 27.63 0.41 -2.81
C PRO A 116 28.18 -0.58 -1.78
N LYS A 117 29.46 -0.43 -1.41
CA LYS A 117 30.11 -1.29 -0.40
C LYS A 117 29.41 -1.24 0.95
N LEU A 118 29.06 -0.05 1.43
CA LEU A 118 28.35 0.12 2.70
C LEU A 118 26.94 -0.50 2.66
N LYS A 119 26.27 -0.46 1.51
CA LYS A 119 24.97 -1.13 1.33
C LYS A 119 25.10 -2.65 1.46
N LYS A 120 26.10 -3.22 0.77
CA LYS A 120 26.41 -4.66 0.85
C LYS A 120 26.72 -5.05 2.29
N ASP A 121 27.65 -4.36 2.94
CA ASP A 121 28.03 -4.61 4.34
C ASP A 121 26.83 -4.57 5.30
N ILE A 122 25.91 -3.62 5.11
CA ILE A 122 24.69 -3.51 5.93
C ILE A 122 23.74 -4.68 5.67
N ILE A 123 23.49 -5.05 4.42
CA ILE A 123 22.60 -6.18 4.09
C ILE A 123 23.19 -7.49 4.60
N THR A 124 24.48 -7.75 4.37
CA THR A 124 25.18 -8.92 4.91
C THR A 124 25.06 -8.96 6.43
N LEU A 125 25.24 -7.84 7.12
CA LEU A 125 25.10 -7.79 8.58
C LEU A 125 23.67 -8.05 9.05
N LEU A 126 22.67 -7.48 8.36
CA LEU A 126 21.25 -7.65 8.67
C LEU A 126 20.79 -9.09 8.50
N LEU A 127 21.32 -9.76 7.50
CA LEU A 127 20.99 -11.13 7.11
C LEU A 127 22.13 -12.09 7.52
N SER A 128 22.73 -11.86 8.70
CA SER A 128 23.71 -12.77 9.29
C SER A 128 23.27 -13.21 10.68
N ASP A 129 23.67 -14.43 11.08
CA ASP A 129 23.37 -15.00 12.40
C ASP A 129 24.08 -14.27 13.58
N GLN A 130 24.96 -13.31 13.27
CA GLN A 130 25.80 -12.62 14.26
C GLN A 130 25.04 -11.70 15.24
N LEU A 131 23.71 -11.56 15.10
CA LEU A 131 22.88 -10.82 16.03
C LEU A 131 22.67 -11.53 17.38
N ASN A 132 23.04 -12.81 17.49
CA ASN A 132 22.83 -13.67 18.65
C ASN A 132 24.06 -13.84 19.57
N GLY A 133 24.82 -12.77 19.89
CA GLY A 133 26.04 -12.87 20.71
C GLY A 133 26.25 -11.80 21.79
N GLN A 134 25.95 -12.14 23.05
CA GLN A 134 26.32 -11.50 24.34
C GLN A 134 26.83 -10.04 24.42
N LYS A 135 26.03 -9.14 25.04
CA LYS A 135 26.32 -8.20 26.16
C LYS A 135 25.34 -7.01 26.11
N LYS A 136 24.76 -6.63 27.26
CA LYS A 136 23.72 -5.59 27.47
C LYS A 136 22.75 -5.43 26.28
N LYS A 137 21.91 -6.44 26.11
CA LYS A 137 20.86 -6.52 25.09
C LYS A 137 19.88 -5.35 25.26
N LYS A 138 19.87 -4.41 24.32
CA LYS A 138 18.75 -3.47 24.16
C LYS A 138 17.62 -4.23 23.44
N ILE A 139 16.38 -4.01 23.87
CA ILE A 139 15.21 -4.68 23.30
C ILE A 139 14.61 -3.76 22.25
N CYS A 140 14.39 -4.28 21.04
CA CYS A 140 13.68 -3.57 20.00
C CYS A 140 12.20 -3.40 20.39
N GLU A 141 11.67 -2.18 20.28
CA GLU A 141 10.27 -1.89 20.64
C GLU A 141 9.27 -2.36 19.56
N ILE A 142 9.73 -2.81 18.39
CA ILE A 142 8.90 -3.37 17.31
C ILE A 142 8.83 -4.89 17.42
N CYS A 143 9.97 -5.59 17.24
CA CYS A 143 9.97 -7.07 17.26
C CYS A 143 10.14 -7.70 18.65
N SER A 144 10.36 -6.90 19.70
CA SER A 144 10.71 -7.37 21.05
C SER A 144 11.98 -8.24 21.13
N LYS A 145 12.74 -8.39 20.03
CA LYS A 145 14.01 -9.14 20.01
C LYS A 145 15.15 -8.29 20.57
N SER A 146 16.09 -8.96 21.24
CA SER A 146 17.33 -8.35 21.68
C SER A 146 18.27 -8.09 20.52
N THR A 147 18.94 -6.94 20.49
CA THR A 147 19.99 -6.64 19.52
C THR A 147 21.28 -6.16 20.19
N VAL A 148 22.40 -6.48 19.54
CA VAL A 148 23.77 -6.05 19.91
C VAL A 148 24.21 -4.79 19.16
N LEU A 149 23.62 -4.54 17.97
CA LEU A 149 23.99 -3.44 17.07
C LEU A 149 23.40 -2.07 17.46
N GLY A 150 22.84 -1.97 18.67
CA GLY A 150 22.16 -0.77 19.14
C GLY A 150 20.72 -0.65 18.61
N LEU A 151 20.07 0.44 18.98
CA LEU A 151 18.71 0.76 18.54
C LEU A 151 18.70 2.14 17.87
N ILE A 152 17.89 2.27 16.83
CA ILE A 152 17.68 3.50 16.08
C ILE A 152 16.28 4.02 16.33
N ASP A 153 16.14 5.35 16.46
CA ASP A 153 14.81 5.96 16.58
C ASP A 153 13.98 5.68 15.32
N VAL A 154 12.78 5.16 15.52
CA VAL A 154 11.80 4.90 14.47
C VAL A 154 11.36 6.24 13.90
N THR A 155 11.49 6.36 12.59
CA THR A 155 10.93 7.47 11.82
C THR A 155 9.65 7.00 11.18
N GLN A 156 8.84 7.96 10.69
CA GLN A 156 7.68 7.60 9.89
C GLN A 156 8.06 6.82 8.61
N GLY A 157 9.31 6.93 8.17
CA GLY A 157 9.86 6.18 7.05
C GLY A 157 9.88 4.68 7.32
N VAL A 158 10.08 4.32 8.59
CA VAL A 158 10.14 2.93 9.07
C VAL A 158 8.76 2.41 9.44
N TYR A 159 7.91 3.25 10.04
CA TYR A 159 6.54 2.89 10.36
C TYR A 159 5.63 4.09 10.09
N PRO A 160 4.72 4.02 9.10
CA PRO A 160 4.09 5.20 8.54
C PRO A 160 3.04 5.84 9.45
N VAL A 161 2.58 5.19 10.52
CA VAL A 161 1.51 5.70 11.39
C VAL A 161 2.06 6.68 12.43
N SER A 162 1.28 7.70 12.79
CA SER A 162 1.69 8.64 13.84
C SER A 162 1.79 7.96 15.21
N ASN A 163 2.88 8.21 15.94
CA ASN A 163 3.16 7.63 17.27
C ASN A 163 2.03 7.86 18.31
N ASN A 164 1.10 8.79 18.07
CA ASN A 164 0.03 9.15 18.98
C ASN A 164 -1.27 8.35 18.77
N ASN A 165 -1.42 7.58 17.67
CA ASN A 165 -2.60 6.75 17.40
C ASN A 165 -2.32 5.24 17.50
N LEU A 166 -1.11 4.85 17.90
CA LEU A 166 -0.69 3.46 18.13
C LEU A 166 -1.32 2.84 19.40
N GLU A 167 -2.17 3.58 20.13
CA GLU A 167 -2.88 3.10 21.32
C GLU A 167 -3.80 1.91 21.05
N SER A 168 -4.22 1.70 19.79
CA SER A 168 -5.21 0.68 19.42
C SER A 168 -4.62 -0.59 18.77
N LEU A 169 -3.30 -0.67 18.57
CA LEU A 169 -2.67 -1.81 17.90
C LEU A 169 -1.64 -2.45 18.85
N ASN A 170 -1.99 -3.62 19.38
CA ASN A 170 -1.07 -4.59 19.98
C ASN A 170 -0.34 -4.21 21.28
N GLY A 171 -1.08 -3.82 22.33
CA GLY A 171 -0.62 -4.02 23.72
C GLY A 171 0.60 -3.21 24.19
N VAL A 172 0.95 -2.12 23.49
CA VAL A 172 2.09 -1.25 23.83
C VAL A 172 1.78 -0.36 25.04
N ARG A 173 2.22 -0.81 26.23
CA ARG A 173 2.09 -0.07 27.50
C ARG A 173 3.30 0.84 27.75
N SER A 174 3.46 1.98 27.06
CA SER A 174 4.01 3.22 27.65
C SER A 174 4.27 4.33 26.63
N MET A 175 3.92 5.55 27.02
CA MET A 175 4.15 6.82 26.32
C MET A 175 5.65 7.18 26.23
N LYS A 176 6.30 6.91 25.10
CA LYS A 176 7.48 7.68 24.67
C LYS A 176 7.34 8.04 23.19
N THR A 177 7.49 9.33 22.90
CA THR A 177 7.38 9.95 21.57
C THR A 177 8.43 9.49 20.55
N SER A 178 9.35 8.58 20.94
CA SER A 178 10.41 8.02 20.11
C SER A 178 10.49 6.50 20.35
N PHE A 179 9.93 5.71 19.44
CA PHE A 179 10.15 4.27 19.41
C PHE A 179 11.57 3.97 18.93
N LYS A 180 12.12 2.83 19.32
CA LYS A 180 13.47 2.38 19.03
C LYS A 180 13.45 1.00 18.37
N SER A 181 13.90 0.97 17.13
CA SER A 181 13.94 -0.22 16.28
C SER A 181 15.35 -0.84 16.22
N CYS A 182 15.43 -2.15 16.05
CA CYS A 182 16.67 -2.80 15.61
C CYS A 182 16.87 -2.53 14.10
N LEU A 183 18.09 -2.78 13.61
CA LEU A 183 18.43 -2.55 12.21
C LEU A 183 17.51 -3.33 11.25
N LEU A 184 17.15 -4.58 11.57
CA LEU A 184 16.27 -5.38 10.73
C LEU A 184 14.86 -4.77 10.60
N CYS A 185 14.24 -4.37 11.70
CA CYS A 185 12.94 -3.70 11.63
C CYS A 185 13.03 -2.36 10.87
N ASN A 186 14.15 -1.66 11.03
CA ASN A 186 14.41 -0.42 10.30
C ASN A 186 14.47 -0.68 8.78
N PHE A 187 15.21 -1.71 8.37
CA PHE A 187 15.30 -2.16 6.99
C PHE A 187 13.95 -2.59 6.43
N LEU A 188 13.25 -3.51 7.10
CA LEU A 188 11.92 -3.99 6.71
C LEU A 188 10.95 -2.83 6.51
N GLY A 189 10.91 -1.90 7.46
CA GLY A 189 10.04 -0.73 7.38
C GLY A 189 10.33 0.17 6.18
N TYR A 190 11.59 0.27 5.76
CA TYR A 190 11.95 1.06 4.58
C TYR A 190 11.69 0.33 3.26
N ILE A 191 11.96 -0.98 3.18
CA ILE A 191 11.79 -1.73 1.92
C ILE A 191 10.31 -1.87 1.52
N GLU A 192 9.38 -1.89 2.48
CA GLU A 192 7.95 -2.09 2.19
C GLU A 192 7.38 -1.06 1.21
N TRP A 193 7.85 0.18 1.29
CA TRP A 193 7.46 1.22 0.34
C TRP A 193 7.84 0.96 -1.11
N LEU A 194 8.78 0.05 -1.35
CA LEU A 194 9.20 -0.38 -2.67
C LEU A 194 8.29 -1.47 -3.23
N ASP A 195 7.37 -2.00 -2.44
CA ASP A 195 6.56 -3.12 -2.85
C ASP A 195 5.61 -2.74 -4.01
N ARG A 196 5.69 -3.52 -5.08
CA ARG A 196 4.83 -3.44 -6.26
C ARG A 196 3.48 -4.10 -6.03
N GLY A 197 3.38 -5.00 -5.05
CA GLY A 197 2.19 -5.73 -4.63
C GLY A 197 1.19 -4.89 -3.83
N ILE A 198 1.52 -3.62 -3.52
CA ILE A 198 0.62 -2.69 -2.82
C ILE A 198 -0.09 -1.77 -3.82
N PRO A 199 -1.43 -1.88 -3.96
CA PRO A 199 -2.24 -0.94 -4.72
C PRO A 199 -2.12 0.48 -4.17
N PHE A 200 -1.93 1.45 -5.06
CA PHE A 200 -1.88 2.86 -4.66
C PHE A 200 -2.47 3.79 -5.71
N THR A 201 -2.86 4.97 -5.25
CA THR A 201 -3.29 6.08 -6.11
C THR A 201 -2.80 7.40 -5.55
N TRP A 202 -2.55 8.35 -6.44
CA TRP A 202 -2.02 9.67 -6.10
C TRP A 202 -2.83 10.77 -6.76
N TYR A 203 -3.21 11.76 -5.95
CA TYR A 203 -3.86 12.98 -6.40
C TYR A 203 -2.89 14.16 -6.44
N MET A 204 -2.83 14.84 -7.60
CA MET A 204 -2.28 16.18 -7.73
C MET A 204 -3.39 17.20 -8.01
N ASP A 205 -3.48 18.25 -7.20
CA ASP A 205 -4.28 19.40 -7.55
C ASP A 205 -3.56 20.24 -8.61
N LYS A 206 -4.07 20.20 -9.84
CA LYS A 206 -3.55 20.94 -11.00
C LYS A 206 -3.50 22.46 -10.79
N ARG A 207 -4.17 23.01 -9.77
CA ARG A 207 -4.14 24.46 -9.48
C ARG A 207 -2.85 24.90 -8.77
N GLY A 208 -1.89 24.01 -8.57
CA GLY A 208 -0.62 24.35 -7.90
C GLY A 208 -0.79 24.63 -6.40
N ASN A 209 -2.00 24.50 -5.86
CA ASN A 209 -2.24 24.54 -4.42
C ASN A 209 -1.77 23.23 -3.81
N SER A 210 -0.48 23.17 -3.50
CA SER A 210 0.25 22.04 -2.92
C SER A 210 -0.32 21.49 -1.59
N LYS A 211 -1.37 22.08 -1.04
CA LYS A 211 -2.02 21.70 0.23
C LYS A 211 -3.05 20.58 0.11
N THR A 212 -3.44 20.18 -1.10
CA THR A 212 -4.52 19.20 -1.34
C THR A 212 -4.04 17.90 -1.96
N ASP A 213 -2.75 17.74 -2.26
CA ASP A 213 -2.21 16.48 -2.78
C ASP A 213 -2.28 15.40 -1.68
N TYR A 214 -2.77 14.21 -2.03
CA TYR A 214 -2.79 13.06 -1.13
C TYR A 214 -2.49 11.77 -1.90
N ALA A 215 -2.04 10.75 -1.17
CA ALA A 215 -1.85 9.40 -1.67
C ALA A 215 -2.58 8.39 -0.77
N TYR A 216 -3.14 7.35 -1.39
CA TYR A 216 -3.67 6.19 -0.68
C TYR A 216 -2.84 4.96 -1.02
N TYR A 217 -2.58 4.15 0.00
CA TYR A 217 -2.03 2.81 -0.11
C TYR A 217 -2.96 1.84 0.59
N LEU A 218 -3.16 0.67 -0.02
CA LEU A 218 -4.04 -0.37 0.49
C LEU A 218 -3.22 -1.64 0.72
N PHE A 219 -3.09 -2.04 1.97
CA PHE A 219 -2.32 -3.21 2.36
C PHE A 219 -3.28 -4.35 2.64
N PRO A 220 -3.12 -5.52 1.98
CA PRO A 220 -3.92 -6.69 2.33
C PRO A 220 -3.56 -7.11 3.76
N LYS A 221 -4.58 -7.44 4.56
CA LYS A 221 -4.42 -8.05 5.88
C LYS A 221 -4.73 -9.54 5.75
N ILE A 222 -3.70 -10.34 5.57
CA ILE A 222 -3.80 -11.80 5.50
C ILE A 222 -2.91 -12.36 6.60
N GLU A 223 -3.49 -13.11 7.54
CA GLU A 223 -2.78 -13.60 8.72
C GLU A 223 -1.68 -14.60 8.36
N ASN A 224 -1.92 -15.48 7.39
CA ASN A 224 -0.93 -16.45 6.95
C ASN A 224 0.00 -15.83 5.90
N ILE A 225 1.30 -15.79 6.17
CA ILE A 225 2.27 -15.15 5.28
C ILE A 225 2.43 -15.86 3.93
N GLN A 226 2.22 -17.19 3.87
CA GLN A 226 2.25 -17.96 2.64
C GLN A 226 1.07 -17.59 1.74
N ASP A 227 -0.13 -17.46 2.32
CA ASP A 227 -1.33 -17.03 1.60
C ASP A 227 -1.17 -15.57 1.11
N MET A 228 -0.60 -14.70 1.94
CA MET A 228 -0.28 -13.33 1.56
C MET A 228 0.70 -13.28 0.39
N HIS A 229 1.73 -14.12 0.42
CA HIS A 229 2.70 -14.22 -0.67
C HIS A 229 2.04 -14.65 -1.98
N GLN A 230 1.21 -15.70 -1.94
CA GLN A 230 0.48 -16.17 -3.12
C GLN A 230 -0.45 -15.09 -3.69
N PHE A 231 -1.17 -14.39 -2.81
CA PHE A 231 -2.06 -13.29 -3.19
C PHE A 231 -1.28 -12.13 -3.84
N LYS A 232 -0.22 -11.63 -3.19
CA LYS A 232 0.55 -10.48 -3.67
C LYS A 232 1.37 -10.81 -4.91
N LYS A 233 1.83 -12.05 -5.10
CA LYS A 233 2.50 -12.50 -6.32
C LYS A 233 1.60 -12.31 -7.54
N ARG A 234 0.34 -12.74 -7.46
CA ARG A 234 -0.68 -12.53 -8.52
C ARG A 234 -0.94 -11.06 -8.77
N LEU A 235 -1.03 -10.25 -7.71
CA LEU A 235 -1.18 -8.80 -7.86
C LEU A 235 0.00 -8.19 -8.63
N ARG A 236 1.24 -8.56 -8.29
CA ARG A 236 2.46 -8.03 -8.95
C ARG A 236 2.55 -8.45 -10.41
N ASP A 237 2.25 -9.71 -10.71
CA ASP A 237 2.49 -10.30 -12.02
C ASP A 237 1.37 -9.96 -13.02
N ASP A 238 0.10 -9.98 -12.58
CA ASP A 238 -1.05 -9.93 -13.49
C ASP A 238 -1.83 -8.61 -13.47
N ILE A 239 -1.70 -7.80 -12.40
CA ILE A 239 -2.61 -6.68 -12.12
C ILE A 239 -1.89 -5.34 -12.06
N LEU A 240 -0.93 -5.22 -11.15
CA LEU A 240 -0.33 -3.96 -10.73
C LEU A 240 0.82 -3.55 -11.65
N ASN A 241 0.46 -2.95 -12.78
CA ASN A 241 1.41 -2.41 -13.74
C ASN A 241 2.13 -1.15 -13.20
N GLU A 242 3.42 -1.01 -13.48
CA GLU A 242 4.23 0.15 -13.07
C GLU A 242 3.81 1.42 -13.82
N LYS A 243 2.91 2.21 -13.21
CA LYS A 243 2.41 3.47 -13.74
C LYS A 243 2.71 4.64 -12.80
N LYS A 244 2.84 5.84 -13.37
CA LYS A 244 3.34 7.04 -12.67
C LYS A 244 2.45 7.52 -11.51
N TYR A 245 1.12 7.42 -11.64
CA TYR A 245 0.16 8.03 -10.71
C TYR A 245 -0.67 7.02 -9.91
N SER A 246 -0.90 5.84 -10.46
CA SER A 246 -1.56 4.71 -9.83
C SER A 246 -1.20 3.47 -10.63
N ASN A 247 -1.03 2.32 -9.98
CA ASN A 247 -0.82 1.03 -10.65
C ASN A 247 -2.12 0.33 -11.09
N VAL A 248 -3.28 0.75 -10.56
CA VAL A 248 -4.58 0.16 -10.89
C VAL A 248 -5.35 1.01 -11.91
N VAL A 249 -5.20 2.33 -11.86
CA VAL A 249 -5.95 3.24 -12.75
C VAL A 249 -5.24 3.44 -14.10
N PRO A 250 -5.89 3.18 -15.25
CA PRO A 250 -5.30 3.43 -16.56
C PRO A 250 -5.12 4.92 -16.86
N ILE A 251 -3.97 5.29 -17.44
CA ILE A 251 -3.69 6.65 -17.90
C ILE A 251 -4.16 6.76 -19.35
N SER A 252 -5.44 7.07 -19.55
CA SER A 252 -5.97 7.38 -20.88
C SER A 252 -5.91 8.89 -21.13
N ASN A 253 -4.89 9.36 -21.86
CA ASN A 253 -4.70 10.74 -22.35
C ASN A 253 -4.54 11.85 -21.28
N ILE A 254 -3.32 12.40 -21.22
CA ILE A 254 -2.87 13.53 -20.38
C ILE A 254 -3.80 14.77 -20.45
N LYS A 255 -4.55 14.95 -21.55
CA LYS A 255 -5.45 16.10 -21.75
C LYS A 255 -6.84 15.96 -21.10
N LYS A 256 -7.23 14.77 -20.62
CA LYS A 256 -8.45 14.54 -19.84
C LYS A 256 -8.13 13.79 -18.55
N GLU A 257 -7.20 14.30 -17.75
CA GLU A 257 -6.98 13.77 -16.40
C GLU A 257 -8.18 14.09 -15.51
N ARG A 258 -9.09 13.11 -15.38
CA ARG A 258 -10.05 13.01 -14.30
C ARG A 258 -10.25 11.54 -13.96
N TYR A 259 -9.42 10.99 -13.11
CA TYR A 259 -9.81 9.82 -12.31
C TYR A 259 -9.28 10.03 -10.91
N LEU A 260 -10.21 10.31 -10.01
CA LEU A 260 -10.00 10.50 -8.59
C LEU A 260 -10.57 9.27 -7.93
N THR A 261 -9.75 8.24 -7.80
CA THR A 261 -10.15 7.08 -7.01
C THR A 261 -9.82 7.40 -5.57
N ASP A 262 -10.84 7.59 -4.76
CA ASP A 262 -10.75 7.33 -3.33
C ASP A 262 -10.39 5.85 -3.05
N GLU A 263 -10.21 5.51 -1.79
CA GLU A 263 -9.86 4.15 -1.35
C GLU A 263 -10.83 3.06 -1.83
N TYR A 264 -12.14 3.32 -1.84
CA TYR A 264 -13.14 2.33 -2.19
C TYR A 264 -13.24 2.19 -3.71
N SER A 265 -13.12 3.31 -4.44
CA SER A 265 -12.98 3.29 -5.90
C SER A 265 -11.72 2.55 -6.34
N LEU A 266 -10.62 2.68 -5.60
CA LEU A 266 -9.38 1.96 -5.87
C LEU A 266 -9.53 0.45 -5.62
N LEU A 267 -10.16 0.04 -4.51
CA LEU A 267 -10.49 -1.36 -4.22
C LEU A 267 -11.41 -1.96 -5.28
N LEU A 268 -12.48 -1.24 -5.65
CA LEU A 268 -13.45 -1.73 -6.62
C LEU A 268 -12.81 -1.98 -7.99
N LEU A 269 -12.00 -1.03 -8.47
CA LEU A 269 -11.25 -1.20 -9.71
C LEU A 269 -10.18 -2.30 -9.60
N LEU A 270 -9.54 -2.46 -8.44
CA LEU A 270 -8.59 -3.55 -8.21
C LEU A 270 -9.27 -4.90 -8.40
N PHE A 271 -10.43 -5.11 -7.76
CA PHE A 271 -11.13 -6.38 -7.88
C PHE A 271 -11.68 -6.63 -9.29
N GLU A 272 -12.13 -5.59 -10.00
CA GLU A 272 -12.46 -5.72 -11.43
C GLU A 272 -11.28 -6.22 -12.24
N LYS A 273 -10.10 -5.65 -12.03
CA LYS A 273 -8.89 -6.07 -12.76
C LYS A 273 -8.50 -7.49 -12.41
N MET A 274 -8.65 -7.89 -11.14
CA MET A 274 -8.43 -9.27 -10.71
C MET A 274 -9.40 -10.23 -11.42
N ASN A 275 -10.67 -9.86 -11.52
CA ASN A 275 -11.66 -10.62 -12.28
C ASN A 275 -11.30 -10.74 -13.78
N GLU A 276 -10.90 -9.62 -14.40
CA GLU A 276 -10.61 -9.57 -15.82
C GLU A 276 -9.34 -10.33 -16.21
N ASN A 277 -8.27 -10.24 -15.42
CA ASN A 277 -6.96 -10.73 -15.82
C ASN A 277 -6.69 -12.16 -15.32
N ILE A 278 -7.32 -12.57 -14.23
CA ILE A 278 -7.09 -13.90 -13.66
C ILE A 278 -8.17 -14.86 -14.19
N LYS A 279 -8.22 -15.00 -15.52
CA LYS A 279 -9.27 -15.71 -16.28
C LYS A 279 -9.28 -17.24 -16.10
N ASN A 280 -8.26 -17.81 -15.46
CA ASN A 280 -8.10 -19.26 -15.28
C ASN A 280 -8.05 -19.61 -13.79
N LEU A 281 -9.20 -19.63 -13.11
CA LEU A 281 -9.22 -20.03 -11.70
C LEU A 281 -10.31 -21.01 -11.37
N GLU A 282 -9.84 -22.12 -10.81
CA GLU A 282 -10.68 -23.12 -10.19
C GLU A 282 -11.35 -22.59 -8.91
N LYS A 283 -10.85 -21.52 -8.26
CA LYS A 283 -11.46 -20.88 -7.07
C LYS A 283 -11.22 -19.36 -7.00
N TRP A 284 -12.32 -18.61 -6.90
CA TRP A 284 -12.34 -17.15 -6.65
C TRP A 284 -11.89 -16.82 -5.23
N ASP A 285 -12.13 -17.72 -4.28
CA ASP A 285 -11.85 -17.52 -2.86
C ASP A 285 -10.35 -17.39 -2.58
N ASP A 286 -9.49 -17.97 -3.44
CA ASP A 286 -8.03 -17.85 -3.35
C ASP A 286 -7.51 -16.47 -3.81
N LEU A 287 -8.38 -15.63 -4.36
CA LEU A 287 -8.02 -14.31 -4.89
C LEU A 287 -8.41 -13.15 -4.01
N VAL A 288 -9.16 -13.37 -2.95
CA VAL A 288 -9.99 -12.29 -2.44
C VAL A 288 -9.64 -12.05 -0.98
N CYS A 289 -9.04 -10.88 -0.75
CA CYS A 289 -8.76 -10.37 0.58
C CYS A 289 -9.93 -9.48 0.99
N ASP A 290 -10.61 -9.82 2.07
CA ASP A 290 -11.73 -9.06 2.63
C ASP A 290 -11.27 -8.03 3.66
N GLU A 291 -10.10 -8.20 4.25
CA GLU A 291 -9.51 -7.25 5.19
C GLU A 291 -8.38 -6.42 4.59
N TRP A 292 -8.49 -5.10 4.65
CA TRP A 292 -7.47 -4.18 4.14
C TRP A 292 -7.11 -3.11 5.15
N ALA A 293 -5.83 -2.80 5.26
CA ALA A 293 -5.33 -1.62 5.94
C ALA A 293 -5.18 -0.46 4.94
N LYS A 294 -5.85 0.66 5.21
CA LYS A 294 -5.75 1.89 4.41
C LYS A 294 -4.76 2.84 5.05
N LEU A 295 -3.77 3.27 4.28
CA LEU A 295 -2.86 4.35 4.64
C LEU A 295 -3.11 5.58 3.75
N LEU A 296 -3.62 6.65 4.36
CA LEU A 296 -3.77 7.96 3.72
C LEU A 296 -2.59 8.88 4.09
N ILE A 297 -1.90 9.43 3.10
CA ILE A 297 -0.82 10.41 3.31
C ILE A 297 -1.19 11.72 2.63
N LYS A 298 -1.25 12.81 3.40
CA LYS A 298 -1.52 14.16 2.89
C LYS A 298 -0.22 14.96 2.78
N LYS A 299 -0.02 15.66 1.67
CA LYS A 299 1.17 16.48 1.43
C LYS A 299 1.25 17.63 2.44
N GLY A 300 2.43 17.79 3.06
CA GLY A 300 2.69 18.84 4.06
C GLY A 300 2.12 18.54 5.46
N GLU A 301 1.20 17.59 5.58
CA GLU A 301 0.71 17.08 6.85
C GLU A 301 1.45 15.76 7.20
N LEU A 302 2.73 15.88 7.55
CA LEU A 302 3.54 14.77 8.08
C LEU A 302 2.99 14.20 9.41
N ARG A 303 1.82 14.62 9.89
CA ARG A 303 1.28 14.25 11.21
C ARG A 303 0.06 13.34 11.15
N TYR A 304 -0.51 13.11 9.97
CA TYR A 304 -1.75 12.34 9.85
C TYR A 304 -1.65 11.29 8.75
N SER A 305 -1.03 10.18 9.10
CA SER A 305 -1.23 8.92 8.41
C SER A 305 -2.28 8.17 9.19
N TYR A 306 -3.53 8.28 8.75
CA TYR A 306 -4.64 7.56 9.36
C TYR A 306 -4.60 6.13 8.85
N LEU A 307 -4.51 5.18 9.78
CA LEU A 307 -4.79 3.78 9.51
C LEU A 307 -6.29 3.56 9.74
N GLU A 308 -7.00 3.21 8.68
CA GLU A 308 -8.36 2.68 8.78
C GLU A 308 -8.31 1.22 8.32
N GLU A 309 -9.02 0.35 9.01
CA GLU A 309 -9.25 -1.00 8.52
C GLU A 309 -10.55 -1.03 7.73
N ILE A 310 -10.52 -1.65 6.56
CA ILE A 310 -11.66 -1.89 5.70
C ILE A 310 -11.93 -3.39 5.76
N HIS A 311 -13.06 -3.78 6.34
CA HIS A 311 -13.56 -5.15 6.31
C HIS A 311 -14.72 -5.22 5.31
N ILE A 312 -14.53 -6.01 4.25
CA ILE A 312 -15.46 -6.14 3.14
C ILE A 312 -16.43 -7.28 3.44
N PRO A 313 -17.69 -7.00 3.77
CA PRO A 313 -18.65 -8.06 4.03
C PRO A 313 -19.00 -8.79 2.73
N GLN A 314 -19.12 -10.11 2.82
CA GLN A 314 -19.71 -10.95 1.75
C GLN A 314 -19.01 -10.78 0.39
N ILE A 315 -17.68 -10.75 0.43
CA ILE A 315 -16.84 -10.47 -0.74
C ILE A 315 -17.03 -11.49 -1.88
N GLU A 316 -17.50 -12.70 -1.56
CA GLU A 316 -17.89 -13.74 -2.51
C GLU A 316 -18.99 -13.27 -3.49
N ARG A 317 -19.83 -12.31 -3.09
CA ARG A 317 -20.87 -11.74 -3.97
C ARG A 317 -20.30 -10.93 -5.12
N PHE A 318 -19.11 -10.36 -4.95
CA PHE A 318 -18.47 -9.59 -6.01
C PHE A 318 -18.19 -10.44 -7.24
N LYS A 319 -17.94 -11.74 -7.08
CA LYS A 319 -17.79 -12.66 -8.21
C LYS A 319 -18.98 -12.58 -9.15
N LYS A 320 -20.19 -12.74 -8.62
CA LYS A 320 -21.44 -12.72 -9.41
C LYS A 320 -21.66 -11.37 -10.07
N ILE A 321 -21.37 -10.29 -9.34
CA ILE A 321 -21.51 -8.93 -9.89
C ILE A 321 -20.53 -8.75 -11.04
N PHE A 322 -19.25 -9.11 -10.86
CA PHE A 322 -18.17 -8.90 -11.82
C PHE A 322 -18.20 -9.85 -13.03
N GLU A 323 -18.81 -11.03 -12.90
CA GLU A 323 -19.10 -11.92 -14.03
C GLU A 323 -20.05 -11.28 -15.05
N GLU A 324 -20.92 -10.38 -14.60
CA GLU A 324 -21.98 -9.80 -15.42
C GLU A 324 -21.80 -8.31 -15.73
N LEU A 325 -21.12 -7.57 -14.85
CA LEU A 325 -20.91 -6.12 -14.97
C LEU A 325 -19.63 -5.71 -14.23
N LEU A 326 -18.85 -4.78 -14.77
CA LEU A 326 -17.74 -4.15 -14.06
C LEU A 326 -18.25 -2.85 -13.39
N PRO A 327 -18.60 -2.83 -12.08
CA PRO A 327 -19.38 -1.73 -11.50
C PRO A 327 -18.66 -0.38 -11.49
N TYR A 328 -17.36 -0.35 -11.26
CA TYR A 328 -16.54 0.84 -11.44
C TYR A 328 -16.38 1.22 -12.91
N SER A 329 -15.88 0.30 -13.75
CA SER A 329 -15.54 0.61 -15.14
C SER A 329 -16.77 0.93 -16.00
N ASP A 330 -17.86 0.19 -15.85
CA ASP A 330 -19.07 0.37 -16.66
C ASP A 330 -20.03 1.42 -16.08
N PHE A 331 -20.00 1.66 -14.76
CA PHE A 331 -21.00 2.48 -14.07
C PHE A 331 -20.43 3.65 -13.24
N VAL A 332 -19.65 3.41 -12.18
CA VAL A 332 -19.21 4.49 -11.26
C VAL A 332 -18.36 5.52 -11.99
N SER A 333 -17.40 5.09 -12.81
CA SER A 333 -16.48 5.98 -13.52
C SER A 333 -17.19 6.89 -14.53
N HIS A 334 -18.36 6.47 -15.03
CA HIS A 334 -19.22 7.20 -15.95
C HIS A 334 -20.30 8.05 -15.26
N SER A 335 -20.35 8.01 -13.92
CA SER A 335 -21.33 8.75 -13.12
C SER A 335 -20.79 10.11 -12.69
N PHE A 336 -21.57 11.17 -12.87
CA PHE A 336 -21.15 12.54 -12.55
C PHE A 336 -22.31 13.43 -12.11
N ALA A 337 -22.00 14.42 -11.27
CA ALA A 337 -22.96 15.45 -10.90
C ALA A 337 -23.33 16.31 -12.12
N SER A 338 -24.62 16.50 -12.33
CA SER A 338 -25.18 17.29 -13.43
C SER A 338 -26.13 18.35 -12.85
N PRO A 339 -25.95 19.64 -13.19
CA PRO A 339 -26.78 20.71 -12.67
C PRO A 339 -28.23 20.60 -13.16
N LEU A 340 -29.18 20.84 -12.27
CA LEU A 340 -30.62 20.91 -12.57
C LEU A 340 -31.01 22.24 -13.24
N LYS A 341 -30.24 23.30 -12.98
CA LYS A 341 -30.40 24.65 -13.52
C LYS A 341 -29.02 25.28 -13.72
N GLU A 342 -28.94 26.30 -14.58
CA GLU A 342 -27.72 27.12 -14.71
C GLU A 342 -27.33 27.74 -13.36
N GLY A 343 -26.03 27.77 -13.05
CA GLY A 343 -25.49 28.44 -11.84
C GLY A 343 -24.61 27.59 -10.93
N ALA A 344 -24.53 26.26 -11.11
CA ALA A 344 -23.56 25.45 -10.36
C ALA A 344 -22.14 25.69 -10.88
N SER A 345 -21.20 26.02 -9.99
CA SER A 345 -19.80 26.20 -10.38
C SER A 345 -19.16 24.87 -10.79
N LYS A 346 -18.12 24.95 -11.63
CA LYS A 346 -17.34 23.75 -12.03
C LYS A 346 -16.72 23.06 -10.81
N GLU A 347 -16.36 23.81 -9.78
CA GLU A 347 -15.84 23.29 -8.51
C GLU A 347 -16.88 22.46 -7.77
N ILE A 348 -18.12 22.96 -7.68
CA ILE A 348 -19.22 22.25 -7.02
C ILE A 348 -19.51 20.95 -7.76
N ILE A 349 -19.64 21.02 -9.09
CA ILE A 349 -19.88 19.83 -9.93
C ILE A 349 -18.77 18.80 -9.73
N GLN A 350 -17.50 19.22 -9.78
CA GLN A 350 -16.37 18.29 -9.58
C GLN A 350 -16.34 17.69 -8.18
N ARG A 351 -16.61 18.47 -7.14
CA ARG A 351 -16.66 17.97 -5.77
C ARG A 351 -17.78 16.94 -5.61
N LEU A 352 -18.98 17.25 -6.10
CA LEU A 352 -20.13 16.35 -6.01
C LEU A 352 -19.91 15.07 -6.81
N THR A 353 -19.38 15.14 -8.05
CA THR A 353 -19.00 13.93 -8.80
C THR A 353 -18.10 13.01 -7.98
N LYS A 354 -17.08 13.55 -7.31
CA LYS A 354 -16.18 12.74 -6.46
C LYS A 354 -16.91 12.13 -5.28
N GLU A 355 -17.76 12.92 -4.63
CA GLU A 355 -18.52 12.47 -3.48
C GLU A 355 -19.54 11.39 -3.86
N ASP A 356 -20.23 11.54 -4.99
CA ASP A 356 -21.14 10.55 -5.56
C ASP A 356 -20.38 9.26 -5.87
N GLN A 357 -19.25 9.34 -6.59
CA GLN A 357 -18.41 8.19 -6.92
C GLN A 357 -17.89 7.48 -5.66
N TYR A 358 -17.43 8.22 -4.65
CA TYR A 358 -17.05 7.67 -3.36
C TYR A 358 -18.21 6.91 -2.69
N LEU A 359 -19.39 7.53 -2.62
CA LEU A 359 -20.56 6.91 -1.99
C LEU A 359 -21.01 5.65 -2.72
N MET A 360 -20.96 5.66 -4.06
CA MET A 360 -21.27 4.47 -4.87
C MET A 360 -20.25 3.36 -4.66
N SER A 361 -18.95 3.65 -4.81
CA SER A 361 -17.89 2.66 -4.61
C SER A 361 -17.91 2.11 -3.19
N LYS A 362 -18.03 2.97 -2.17
CA LYS A 362 -18.14 2.54 -0.77
C LYS A 362 -19.39 1.70 -0.54
N GLY A 363 -20.53 2.10 -1.08
CA GLY A 363 -21.77 1.37 -0.94
C GLY A 363 -21.70 -0.04 -1.54
N ILE A 364 -21.08 -0.18 -2.72
CA ILE A 364 -20.85 -1.48 -3.36
C ILE A 364 -19.85 -2.31 -2.53
N ILE A 365 -18.69 -1.73 -2.20
CA ILE A 365 -17.63 -2.44 -1.48
C ILE A 365 -18.07 -2.87 -0.08
N MET A 366 -18.88 -2.08 0.62
CA MET A 366 -19.32 -2.39 1.98
C MET A 366 -20.67 -3.11 2.07
N ASP A 367 -21.22 -3.57 0.93
CA ASP A 367 -22.60 -4.07 0.81
C ASP A 367 -23.65 -3.15 1.49
N ASP A 368 -23.45 -1.83 1.44
CA ASP A 368 -24.28 -0.81 2.09
C ASP A 368 -25.08 0.01 1.07
N PHE A 369 -26.28 -0.47 0.77
CA PHE A 369 -27.22 0.21 -0.13
C PHE A 369 -27.66 1.59 0.40
N LYS A 370 -27.69 1.80 1.71
CA LYS A 370 -28.04 3.10 2.29
C LYS A 370 -26.94 4.12 2.02
N THR A 371 -25.68 3.73 2.04
CA THR A 371 -24.58 4.60 1.63
C THR A 371 -24.58 4.82 0.12
N PHE A 372 -24.77 3.76 -0.68
CA PHE A 372 -24.90 3.85 -2.14
C PHE A 372 -25.98 4.85 -2.57
N SER A 373 -27.20 4.71 -2.04
CA SER A 373 -28.35 5.55 -2.38
C SER A 373 -28.17 7.05 -2.07
N LYS A 374 -27.26 7.43 -1.16
CA LYS A 374 -26.96 8.84 -0.89
C LYS A 374 -26.36 9.56 -2.12
N ALA A 375 -25.67 8.85 -3.01
CA ALA A 375 -25.15 9.41 -4.26
C ALA A 375 -26.26 9.95 -5.19
N PHE A 376 -27.50 9.46 -5.04
CA PHE A 376 -28.64 9.85 -5.88
C PHE A 376 -29.42 11.03 -5.30
N GLN A 377 -29.08 11.49 -4.09
CA GLN A 377 -29.73 12.63 -3.48
C GLN A 377 -29.38 13.91 -4.22
N ILE A 378 -30.39 14.72 -4.52
CA ILE A 378 -30.20 16.04 -5.12
C ILE A 378 -29.50 16.94 -4.11
N ARG A 379 -28.34 17.49 -4.49
CA ARG A 379 -27.50 18.32 -3.61
C ARG A 379 -26.99 19.53 -4.36
N GLN A 380 -27.09 20.71 -3.75
CA GLN A 380 -26.58 21.97 -4.31
C GLN A 380 -27.02 22.18 -5.78
N ASN A 381 -28.31 21.96 -6.06
CA ASN A 381 -28.91 22.03 -7.39
C ASN A 381 -28.28 21.09 -8.44
N CYS A 382 -27.62 20.02 -8.03
CA CYS A 382 -27.10 18.98 -8.90
C CYS A 382 -27.80 17.65 -8.61
N ARG A 383 -27.96 16.82 -9.65
CA ARG A 383 -28.36 15.42 -9.57
C ARG A 383 -27.26 14.53 -10.11
N LEU A 384 -27.28 13.25 -9.76
CA LEU A 384 -26.43 12.27 -10.41
C LEU A 384 -26.89 12.03 -11.85
N SER A 385 -25.95 12.05 -12.79
CA SER A 385 -26.10 11.58 -14.15
C SER A 385 -25.30 10.29 -14.29
N THR A 386 -25.94 9.21 -14.72
CA THR A 386 -25.34 7.88 -14.78
C THR A 386 -25.99 7.03 -15.88
N PRO A 387 -25.31 6.01 -16.44
CA PRO A 387 -25.92 5.09 -17.40
C PRO A 387 -27.05 4.29 -16.74
N LYS A 388 -28.30 4.58 -17.13
CA LYS A 388 -29.50 4.00 -16.49
C LYS A 388 -29.53 2.47 -16.58
N ASP A 389 -29.21 1.92 -17.75
CA ASP A 389 -29.26 0.48 -17.98
C ASP A 389 -28.26 -0.27 -17.08
N ALA A 390 -27.05 0.29 -16.91
CA ALA A 390 -26.03 -0.27 -16.03
C ALA A 390 -26.43 -0.16 -14.54
N LEU A 391 -27.11 0.92 -14.15
CA LEU A 391 -27.64 1.09 -12.80
C LEU A 391 -28.71 0.06 -12.47
N ASP A 392 -29.73 -0.06 -13.33
CA ASP A 392 -30.85 -0.97 -13.13
C ASP A 392 -30.33 -2.42 -13.06
N TYR A 393 -29.37 -2.76 -13.92
CA TYR A 393 -28.72 -4.07 -13.92
C TYR A 393 -27.88 -4.32 -12.65
N LEU A 394 -27.04 -3.35 -12.25
CA LEU A 394 -26.25 -3.44 -11.02
C LEU A 394 -27.14 -3.69 -9.81
N ILE A 395 -28.22 -2.90 -9.65
CA ILE A 395 -29.14 -3.05 -8.51
C ILE A 395 -29.81 -4.42 -8.57
N TYR A 396 -30.24 -4.87 -9.75
CA TYR A 396 -30.87 -6.18 -9.91
C TYR A 396 -29.92 -7.32 -9.50
N THR A 397 -28.70 -7.35 -10.04
CA THR A 397 -27.72 -8.41 -9.75
C THR A 397 -27.23 -8.33 -8.30
N TRP A 398 -27.01 -7.13 -7.78
CA TRP A 398 -26.51 -6.93 -6.41
C TRP A 398 -27.56 -7.22 -5.33
N ARG A 399 -28.83 -6.80 -5.52
CA ARG A 399 -29.84 -6.82 -4.45
C ARG A 399 -31.03 -7.74 -4.69
N CYS A 400 -31.44 -7.93 -5.94
CA CYS A 400 -32.72 -8.58 -6.24
C CYS A 400 -32.58 -10.07 -6.61
N LYS A 401 -31.49 -10.44 -7.31
CA LYS A 401 -31.32 -11.77 -7.92
C LYS A 401 -31.25 -12.93 -6.91
N ASP A 402 -30.72 -12.69 -5.72
CA ASP A 402 -30.54 -13.71 -4.67
C ASP A 402 -31.57 -13.61 -3.52
N GLY A 403 -32.61 -12.77 -3.64
CA GLY A 403 -33.62 -12.60 -2.58
C GLY A 403 -33.11 -11.91 -1.31
N THR A 404 -32.05 -11.09 -1.41
CA THR A 404 -31.47 -10.31 -0.29
C THR A 404 -32.27 -9.05 0.07
N ILE A 405 -33.58 -9.04 -0.24
CA ILE A 405 -34.55 -8.04 0.19
C ILE A 405 -35.67 -8.76 0.92
#